data_AF-A0AAV3S6H9-F1
#
_entry.id   AF-A0AAV3S6H9-F1
#
_cell.length_a   1.000
_cell.length_b   1.000
_cell.length_c   1.000
_cell.angle_alpha   90.00
_cell.angle_beta   90.00
_cell.angle_gamma   90.00
#
_symmetry.space_group_name_H-M   'P 1'
#
loop_
_entity.id
_entity.type
_entity.pdbx_description
1 polymer ?
#
loop_
_entity_poly.entity_id
_entity_poly.type
_entity_poly.pdbx_seq_one_letter_code
_entity_poly.pdbx_strand_id
1 'polypeptide(L)'
;MITDAECIAVAATREERFLTDDGHAAEMAFQRDVEVWDLKLLLEATLVKGHVETRSELETIIDTLRERDGYRFSNQDRTDLFDRL
;
A
#
# COMPACT_ATOMS: atom_id res chain seq x y z
N MET A 1 6.53 4.96 -19.74
CA MET A 1 6.36 5.29 -18.32
C MET A 1 7.74 5.29 -17.71
N ILE A 2 8.19 6.44 -17.20
CA ILE A 2 9.48 6.62 -16.51
C ILE A 2 9.26 6.58 -14.98
N THR A 3 8.00 6.72 -14.54
CA THR A 3 7.56 6.83 -13.15
C THR A 3 7.94 5.65 -12.27
N ASP A 4 7.80 4.41 -12.72
CA ASP A 4 8.08 3.25 -11.84
C ASP A 4 9.57 3.11 -11.56
N ALA A 5 10.41 3.32 -12.57
CA ALA A 5 11.86 3.29 -12.42
C ALA A 5 12.36 4.44 -11.52
N GLU A 6 11.75 5.63 -11.63
CA GLU A 6 12.04 6.77 -10.75
C GLU A 6 11.62 6.49 -9.31
N CYS A 7 10.42 5.94 -9.08
CA CYS A 7 9.95 5.61 -7.74
C CYS A 7 10.82 4.52 -7.08
N ILE A 8 11.21 3.49 -7.83
CA ILE A 8 12.13 2.44 -7.35
C ILE A 8 13.50 3.05 -7.00
N ALA A 9 14.04 3.92 -7.86
CA ALA A 9 15.31 4.59 -7.59
C ALA A 9 15.24 5.51 -6.36
N VAL A 10 14.11 6.21 -6.16
CA VAL A 10 13.89 7.04 -4.97
C VAL A 10 13.80 6.19 -3.71
N ALA A 11 13.06 5.08 -3.74
CA ALA A 11 12.97 4.16 -2.60
C ALA A 11 14.34 3.60 -2.23
N ALA A 12 15.10 3.12 -3.22
CA ALA A 12 16.46 2.62 -3.04
C ALA A 12 17.41 3.67 -2.45
N THR A 13 17.40 4.89 -3.00
CA THR A 13 18.33 5.96 -2.59
C THR A 13 18.00 6.57 -1.23
N ARG A 14 16.74 6.49 -0.81
CA ARG A 14 16.28 7.04 0.48
C ARG A 14 16.15 5.99 1.59
N GLU A 15 16.46 4.72 1.29
CA GLU A 15 16.25 3.58 2.20
C GLU A 15 14.78 3.47 2.66
N GLU A 16 13.85 3.85 1.78
CA GLU A 16 12.41 3.81 2.02
C GLU A 16 11.80 2.56 1.38
N ARG A 17 10.60 2.18 1.85
CA ARG A 17 9.84 1.06 1.28
C ARG A 17 9.12 1.48 0.02
N PHE A 18 9.13 0.61 -0.99
CA PHE A 18 8.39 0.83 -2.23
C PHE A 18 6.99 0.25 -2.11
N LEU A 19 5.99 1.12 -2.08
CA LEU A 19 4.59 0.76 -2.01
C LEU A 19 4.00 0.73 -3.43
N THR A 20 3.57 -0.43 -3.90
CA THR A 20 2.98 -0.56 -5.24
C THR A 20 1.94 -1.67 -5.30
N ASP A 21 0.93 -1.49 -6.15
CA ASP A 21 -0.04 -2.50 -6.56
C ASP A 21 0.27 -3.08 -7.96
N ASP A 22 1.27 -2.55 -8.66
CA ASP A 22 1.73 -3.04 -9.96
C ASP A 22 2.71 -4.21 -9.76
N GLY A 23 2.27 -5.42 -10.14
CA GLY A 23 3.06 -6.63 -10.02
C GLY A 23 4.37 -6.61 -10.81
N HIS A 24 4.42 -5.91 -11.95
CA HIS A 24 5.66 -5.75 -12.72
C HIS A 24 6.61 -4.76 -12.03
N ALA A 25 6.10 -3.64 -11.52
CA ALA A 25 6.91 -2.71 -10.74
C ALA A 25 7.46 -3.37 -9.46
N ALA A 26 6.63 -4.18 -8.78
CA ALA A 26 7.04 -4.97 -7.63
C ALA A 26 8.16 -5.97 -7.97
N GLU A 27 8.04 -6.69 -9.08
CA GLU A 27 9.09 -7.60 -9.56
C GLU A 27 10.40 -6.85 -9.84
N MET A 28 10.32 -5.69 -10.52
CA MET A 28 11.48 -4.89 -10.86
C MET A 28 12.16 -4.26 -9.63
N ALA A 29 11.38 -3.91 -8.60
CA ALA A 29 11.88 -3.43 -7.32
C ALA A 29 12.57 -4.55 -6.53
N PHE A 30 11.96 -5.74 -6.49
CA PHE A 30 12.53 -6.92 -5.84
C PHE A 30 13.89 -7.32 -6.45
N GLN A 31 14.02 -7.28 -7.79
CA GLN A 31 15.30 -7.53 -8.48
C GLN A 31 16.42 -6.52 -8.14
N ARG A 32 16.07 -5.40 -7.50
CA ARG A 32 17.00 -4.32 -7.10
C ARG A 32 17.17 -4.22 -5.58
N ASP A 33 16.78 -5.26 -4.84
CA ASP A 33 16.83 -5.32 -3.38
C ASP A 33 16.02 -4.19 -2.69
N VAL A 34 14.97 -3.70 -3.36
CA VAL A 34 14.05 -2.71 -2.77
C VAL A 34 12.88 -3.44 -2.11
N GLU A 35 12.65 -3.18 -0.82
CA GLU A 35 11.56 -3.79 -0.06
C GLU A 35 10.20 -3.32 -0.61
N VAL A 36 9.39 -4.27 -1.11
CA VAL A 36 8.05 -3.99 -1.65
C VAL A 36 7.01 -4.23 -0.58
N TRP A 37 6.21 -3.21 -0.31
CA TRP A 37 5.09 -3.30 0.61
C TRP A 37 3.79 -3.26 -0.17
N ASP A 38 2.89 -4.19 0.13
CA ASP A 38 1.51 -4.16 -0.33
C ASP A 38 0.69 -3.34 0.70
N LEU A 39 0.07 -2.26 0.24
CA LEU A 39 -0.68 -1.34 1.10
C LEU A 39 -1.88 -2.04 1.74
N LYS A 40 -2.54 -2.93 1.01
CA LYS A 40 -3.63 -3.74 1.55
C LYS A 40 -3.09 -4.62 2.65
N LEU A 41 -1.99 -5.34 2.42
CA LEU A 41 -1.40 -6.22 3.43
C LEU A 41 -0.96 -5.45 4.69
N LEU A 42 -0.45 -4.23 4.53
CA LEU A 42 -0.13 -3.36 5.65
C LEU A 42 -1.38 -3.03 6.47
N LEU A 43 -2.48 -2.62 5.83
CA LEU A 43 -3.74 -2.33 6.51
C LEU A 43 -4.36 -3.58 7.15
N GLU A 44 -4.25 -4.75 6.52
CA GLU A 44 -4.67 -6.01 7.13
C GLU A 44 -3.88 -6.30 8.41
N ALA A 45 -2.58 -6.03 8.41
CA ALA A 45 -1.74 -6.20 9.60
C ALA A 45 -2.11 -5.22 10.71
N THR A 46 -2.45 -3.96 10.39
CA THR A 46 -2.87 -2.98 11.42
C THR A 46 -4.19 -3.38 12.07
N LEU A 47 -5.13 -3.94 11.30
CA LEU A 47 -6.39 -4.49 11.82
C LEU A 47 -6.12 -5.68 12.75
N VAL A 48 -5.33 -6.66 12.31
CA VAL A 48 -5.00 -7.86 13.11
C VAL A 48 -4.25 -7.53 14.41
N LYS A 49 -3.46 -6.45 14.42
CA LYS A 49 -2.72 -6.00 15.61
C LYS A 49 -3.50 -5.03 16.51
N GLY A 50 -4.72 -4.66 16.13
CA GLY A 50 -5.53 -3.69 16.88
C GLY A 50 -4.97 -2.27 16.86
N HIS A 51 -4.26 -1.90 15.79
CA HIS A 51 -3.83 -0.51 15.57
C HIS A 51 -4.90 0.31 14.84
N VAL A 52 -5.80 -0.36 14.12
CA VAL A 52 -7.04 0.17 13.59
C VAL A 52 -8.12 -0.76 14.11
N GLU A 53 -9.06 -0.25 14.88
CA GLU A 53 -10.04 -1.09 15.60
C GLU A 53 -11.46 -0.84 15.12
N THR A 54 -11.71 0.29 14.46
CA THR A 54 -13.06 0.69 14.09
C THR A 54 -13.24 0.88 12.60
N ARG A 55 -14.47 0.65 12.14
CA ARG A 55 -14.90 0.93 10.76
C ARG A 55 -14.65 2.38 10.35
N SER A 56 -14.88 3.33 11.26
CA SER A 56 -14.70 4.75 11.00
C SER A 56 -13.24 5.13 10.83
N GLU A 57 -12.33 4.55 11.62
CA GLU A 57 -10.89 4.76 11.47
C GLU A 57 -10.40 4.22 10.12
N LEU A 58 -10.81 2.99 9.78
CA LEU A 58 -10.46 2.38 8.49
C LEU A 58 -11.01 3.19 7.30
N GLU A 59 -12.26 3.66 7.37
CA GLU A 59 -12.84 4.55 6.35
C GLU A 59 -12.04 5.84 6.21
N THR A 60 -11.64 6.46 7.33
CA THR A 60 -10.84 7.69 7.33
C THR A 60 -9.48 7.48 6.66
N ILE A 61 -8.81 6.37 6.96
CA ILE A 61 -7.52 6.02 6.35
C ILE A 61 -7.68 5.83 4.83
N ILE A 62 -8.68 5.05 4.41
CA ILE A 62 -8.96 4.79 2.99
C ILE A 62 -9.29 6.09 2.25
N ASP A 63 -10.11 6.97 2.82
CA ASP A 63 -10.47 8.24 2.21
C ASP A 63 -9.27 9.19 2.14
N THR A 64 -8.40 9.21 3.16
CA THR A 64 -7.16 9.99 3.16
C THR A 64 -6.21 9.53 2.03
N LEU A 65 -6.00 8.22 1.89
CA LEU A 65 -5.17 7.64 0.83
C LEU A 65 -5.72 7.99 -0.56
N ARG A 66 -7.04 7.99 -0.71
CA ARG A 66 -7.72 8.37 -1.95
C ARG A 66 -7.54 9.85 -2.29
N GLU A 67 -7.71 10.72 -1.30
CA GLU A 67 -7.73 12.17 -1.50
C GLU A 67 -6.34 12.77 -1.64
N ARG A 68 -5.38 12.30 -0.83
CA ARG A 68 -4.02 12.83 -0.81
C ARG A 68 -3.10 12.13 -1.80
N ASP A 69 -3.19 10.79 -1.84
CA ASP A 69 -2.22 9.95 -2.53
C ASP A 69 -2.79 9.37 -3.84
N GLY A 70 -4.08 9.61 -4.13
CA GLY A 70 -4.76 9.15 -5.34
C GLY A 70 -5.02 7.63 -5.38
N TYR A 71 -4.70 6.92 -4.30
CA TYR A 71 -4.79 5.47 -4.23
C TYR A 71 -6.24 5.00 -4.17
N ARG A 72 -6.59 3.97 -4.95
CA ARG A 72 -7.96 3.42 -4.98
C ARG A 72 -7.94 1.91 -4.82
N PHE A 73 -8.34 1.46 -3.63
CA PHE A 73 -8.66 0.05 -3.40
C PHE A 73 -9.76 -0.42 -4.35
N SER A 74 -9.61 -1.63 -4.87
CA SER A 74 -10.70 -2.30 -5.59
C SER A 74 -11.88 -2.56 -4.64
N ASN A 75 -13.06 -2.81 -5.19
CA ASN A 75 -14.21 -3.19 -4.36
C ASN A 75 -13.93 -4.47 -3.55
N GLN A 76 -13.20 -5.43 -4.13
CA GLN A 76 -12.82 -6.65 -3.44
C GLN A 76 -11.88 -6.35 -2.27
N ASP A 77 -10.84 -5.54 -2.47
CA ASP A 77 -9.92 -5.18 -1.38
C ASP A 77 -10.62 -4.43 -0.26
N ARG A 78 -11.56 -3.56 -0.59
CA ARG A 78 -12.41 -2.89 0.42
C ARG A 78 -13.20 -3.91 1.22
N THR A 79 -13.88 -4.85 0.56
CA THR A 79 -14.61 -5.93 1.24
C THR A 79 -13.69 -6.72 2.16
N ASP A 80 -12.55 -7.18 1.65
CA ASP A 80 -11.58 -7.97 2.43
C ASP A 80 -11.07 -7.21 3.67
N LEU A 81 -10.84 -5.90 3.57
CA LEU A 81 -10.40 -5.06 4.68
C LEU A 81 -11.52 -4.86 5.72
N PHE A 82 -12.76 -4.60 5.28
CA PHE A 82 -13.89 -4.38 6.20
C PHE A 82 -14.38 -5.67 6.88
N ASP A 83 -14.19 -6.83 6.26
CA ASP A 83 -14.56 -8.13 6.83
C ASP A 83 -13.60 -8.60 7.95
N ARG A 84 -12.46 -7.90 8.12
CA ARG A 84 -11.46 -8.17 9.18
C ARG A 84 -11.67 -7.39 10.47
N LEU A 85 -12.68 -6.51 10.51
CA LEU A 85 -13.10 -5.76 11.71
C LEU A 85 -14.06 -6.57 12.60
#